data_AF-A0AAV5RD17-F1
#
_entry.id   AF-A0AAV5RD17-F1
#
_cell.length_a   1.000
_cell.length_b   1.000
_cell.length_c   1.000
_cell.angle_alpha   90.00
_cell.angle_beta   90.00
_cell.angle_gamma   90.00
#
_symmetry.space_group_name_H-M   'P 1'
#
loop_
_entity.id
_entity.type
_entity.pdbx_description
1 polymer ?
#
loop_
_entity_poly.entity_id
_entity_poly.type
_entity_poly.pdbx_seq_one_letter_code
_entity_poly.pdbx_strand_id
1 'polypeptide(L)'
;MKAKTLILARIVWLLVITIYLFRNPLAIYSSKFVVAIGSSVSTRTGAGSEGMLGILMGMQAINDLSIIESPDMLARFMDVLPLRVLYLLIMTFLCYVVKWTPLATAPTLAYLFSDTILTGYTFTVVREEHNEQKKQIVREQRYLAEKDLEK
;
A
#
# COMPACT_ATOMS: atom_id res chain seq x y z
N MET A 1 -7.84 -3.23 -15.30
CA MET A 1 -6.39 -3.09 -15.02
C MET A 1 -6.00 -4.28 -14.16
N LYS A 2 -4.92 -5.01 -14.46
CA LYS A 2 -4.62 -6.24 -13.70
C LYS A 2 -4.08 -5.91 -12.29
N ALA A 3 -4.50 -6.62 -11.23
CA ALA A 3 -4.05 -6.35 -9.86
C ALA A 3 -2.53 -6.45 -9.75
N LYS A 4 -1.91 -7.41 -10.46
CA LYS A 4 -0.45 -7.55 -10.54
C LYS A 4 0.25 -6.27 -11.01
N THR A 5 -0.28 -5.59 -12.02
CA THR A 5 0.29 -4.33 -12.53
C THR A 5 0.23 -3.23 -11.49
N LEU A 6 -0.86 -3.18 -10.74
CA LEU A 6 -1.12 -2.14 -9.76
C LEU A 6 -0.30 -2.35 -8.48
N ILE A 7 -0.16 -3.59 -8.02
CA ILE A 7 0.76 -3.98 -6.95
C ILE A 7 2.21 -3.61 -7.34
N LEU A 8 2.61 -3.90 -8.58
CA LEU A 8 3.95 -3.57 -9.06
C LEU A 8 4.18 -2.05 -9.12
N ALA A 9 3.19 -1.28 -9.57
CA ALA A 9 3.25 0.18 -9.52
C ALA A 9 3.42 0.70 -8.09
N ARG A 10 2.73 0.10 -7.11
CA ARG A 10 2.90 0.43 -5.68
C ARG A 10 4.29 0.06 -5.15
N ILE A 11 4.83 -1.11 -5.52
CA ILE A 11 6.21 -1.50 -5.14
C ILE A 11 7.22 -0.48 -5.66
N VAL A 12 7.11 -0.09 -6.94
CA VAL A 12 7.99 0.92 -7.54
C VAL A 12 7.87 2.26 -6.81
N TRP A 13 6.65 2.69 -6.51
CA TRP A 13 6.40 3.92 -5.73
C TRP A 13 7.09 3.89 -4.37
N LEU A 14 6.95 2.79 -3.60
CA LEU A 14 7.58 2.64 -2.29
C LEU A 14 9.11 2.62 -2.38
N LEU A 15 9.68 1.94 -3.37
CA LEU A 15 11.13 1.91 -3.60
C LEU A 15 11.69 3.29 -3.97
N VAL A 16 10.99 4.02 -4.84
CA VAL A 16 11.38 5.38 -5.23
C VAL A 16 11.42 6.29 -3.99
N ILE A 17 10.35 6.29 -3.18
CA ILE A 17 10.31 7.08 -1.95
C ILE A 17 11.43 6.69 -0.99
N THR A 18 11.64 5.38 -0.81
CA THR A 18 12.72 4.86 0.04
C THR A 18 14.08 5.41 -0.39
N ILE A 19 14.39 5.36 -1.69
CA ILE A 19 15.64 5.90 -2.25
C ILE A 19 15.74 7.41 -2.01
N TYR A 20 14.65 8.16 -2.21
CA TYR A 20 14.63 9.60 -1.96
C TYR A 20 14.87 9.94 -0.49
N LEU A 21 14.27 9.20 0.44
CA LEU A 21 14.43 9.37 1.89
C LEU A 21 15.88 9.15 2.33
N PHE A 22 16.59 8.19 1.74
CA PHE A 22 17.99 7.94 2.04
C PHE A 22 18.96 8.91 1.35
N ARG A 23 18.69 9.29 0.09
CA ARG A 23 19.64 10.06 -0.72
C ARG A 23 19.61 11.55 -0.40
N ASN A 24 18.43 12.13 -0.20
CA ASN A 24 18.30 13.56 0.09
C ASN A 24 17.02 13.85 0.90
N PRO A 25 17.04 13.64 2.22
CA PRO A 25 15.87 13.85 3.07
C PRO A 25 15.40 15.31 3.09
N LEU A 26 16.31 16.27 2.87
CA LEU A 26 15.96 17.70 2.85
C LEU A 26 15.18 18.10 1.61
N ALA A 27 15.48 17.50 0.45
CA ALA A 27 14.73 17.76 -0.79
C ALA A 27 13.26 17.31 -0.72
N ILE A 28 12.92 16.43 0.23
CA ILE A 28 11.54 15.97 0.42
C ILE A 28 10.68 17.06 1.02
N TYR A 29 11.23 17.88 1.92
CA TYR A 29 10.50 18.98 2.55
C TYR A 29 10.09 20.07 1.56
N SER A 30 10.80 20.20 0.44
CA SER A 30 10.46 21.14 -0.64
C SER A 30 9.54 20.52 -1.71
N SER A 31 9.18 19.24 -1.60
CA SER A 31 8.22 18.61 -2.49
C SER A 31 6.84 19.26 -2.35
N LYS A 32 6.25 19.73 -3.46
CA LYS A 32 4.90 20.34 -3.47
C LYS A 32 3.84 19.43 -2.84
N PHE A 33 3.98 18.12 -3.03
CA PHE A 33 3.09 17.13 -2.42
C PHE A 33 3.18 17.13 -0.89
N VAL A 34 4.41 17.09 -0.35
CA VAL A 34 4.67 17.13 1.08
C VAL A 34 4.27 18.48 1.68
N VAL A 35 4.51 19.58 0.96
CA VAL A 35 4.08 20.91 1.38
C VAL A 35 2.55 21.03 1.40
N ALA A 36 1.83 20.50 0.41
CA ALA A 36 0.37 20.56 0.38
C ALA A 36 -0.26 19.77 1.54
N ILE A 37 0.22 18.56 1.81
CA ILE A 37 -0.32 17.74 2.91
C ILE A 37 0.19 18.24 4.27
N GLY A 38 1.47 18.61 4.36
CA GLY A 38 2.12 19.08 5.58
C GLY A 38 1.69 20.48 6.01
N SER A 39 1.30 21.37 5.09
CA SER A 39 0.73 22.68 5.46
C SER A 39 -0.69 22.55 6.01
N SER A 40 -1.42 21.52 5.60
CA SER A 40 -2.76 21.20 6.08
C SER A 40 -2.76 20.69 7.52
N VAL A 41 -1.61 20.19 8.00
CA VAL A 41 -1.47 19.61 9.34
C VAL A 41 -0.25 20.21 9.99
N SER A 42 -0.43 21.09 10.98
CA SER A 42 0.61 21.75 11.79
C SER A 42 1.56 20.73 12.46
N THR A 43 2.40 20.09 11.65
CA THR A 43 3.34 19.02 11.95
C THR A 43 4.74 19.60 11.98
N ARG A 44 5.65 18.90 12.65
CA ARG A 44 7.05 19.34 12.73
C ARG A 44 7.73 19.22 11.37
N THR A 45 8.46 20.25 11.00
CA THR A 45 9.45 20.23 9.93
C THR A 45 10.83 20.05 10.58
N GLY A 46 11.39 18.86 10.55
CA GLY A 46 12.67 18.61 11.20
C GLY A 46 13.21 17.21 10.93
N ALA A 47 14.50 17.14 10.62
CA ALA A 47 15.21 15.91 10.30
C ALA A 47 15.41 15.03 11.54
N GLY A 48 15.11 13.74 11.41
CA GLY A 48 15.44 12.74 12.43
C GLY A 48 14.81 11.37 12.23
N SER A 49 13.67 11.27 11.54
CA SER A 49 12.93 10.01 11.37
C SER A 49 12.79 9.53 9.92
N GLU A 50 13.36 10.26 8.95
CA GLU A 50 13.27 9.96 7.51
C GLU A 50 13.94 8.62 7.17
N GLY A 51 15.09 8.34 7.79
CA GLY A 51 15.77 7.05 7.61
C GLY A 51 14.93 5.88 8.11
N MET A 52 14.24 6.05 9.25
CA MET A 52 13.36 5.03 9.79
C MET A 52 12.13 4.82 8.90
N LEU A 53 11.55 5.90 8.37
CA LEU A 53 10.48 5.82 7.37
C LEU A 53 10.94 5.10 6.10
N GLY A 54 12.15 5.40 5.61
CA GLY A 54 12.74 4.75 4.45
C GLY A 54 12.89 3.24 4.66
N ILE A 55 13.37 2.82 5.82
CA ILE A 55 13.46 1.39 6.17
C ILE A 55 12.07 0.74 6.15
N LEU A 56 11.08 1.35 6.79
CA LEU A 56 9.72 0.79 6.87
C LEU A 56 9.07 0.66 5.48
N MET A 57 9.19 1.68 4.63
CA MET A 57 8.65 1.66 3.27
C MET A 57 9.40 0.65 2.39
N GLY A 58 10.71 0.54 2.53
CA GLY A 58 11.52 -0.47 1.84
C GLY A 58 11.14 -1.89 2.24
N MET A 59 10.94 -2.14 3.54
CA MET A 59 10.49 -3.45 4.04
C MET A 59 9.11 -3.83 3.49
N GLN A 60 8.19 -2.87 3.38
CA GLN A 60 6.89 -3.13 2.76
C GLN A 60 7.03 -3.45 1.27
N ALA A 61 7.87 -2.71 0.53
CA ALA A 61 8.11 -2.99 -0.89
C ALA A 61 8.69 -4.39 -1.11
N ILE A 62 9.63 -4.82 -0.26
CA ILE A 62 10.22 -6.17 -0.31
C ILE A 62 9.17 -7.24 0.04
N ASN A 63 8.33 -7.00 1.04
CA ASN A 63 7.24 -7.91 1.41
C ASN A 63 6.25 -8.09 0.24
N ASP A 64 5.89 -7.00 -0.44
CA ASP A 64 4.98 -7.08 -1.58
C ASP A 64 5.60 -7.79 -2.78
N LEU A 65 6.90 -7.60 -3.00
CA LEU A 65 7.65 -8.31 -4.02
C LEU A 65 7.67 -9.82 -3.74
N SER A 66 7.81 -10.26 -2.50
CA SER A 66 7.79 -11.69 -2.19
C SER A 66 6.39 -12.31 -2.37
N ILE A 67 5.32 -11.54 -2.12
CA ILE A 67 3.95 -12.01 -2.34
C ILE A 67 3.62 -12.07 -3.84
N ILE A 68 4.13 -11.13 -4.66
CA ILE A 68 3.81 -11.09 -6.11
C ILE A 68 4.33 -12.30 -6.89
N GLU A 69 5.40 -12.93 -6.40
CA GLU A 69 6.00 -14.13 -6.99
C GLU A 69 5.28 -15.42 -6.58
N SER A 70 4.40 -15.36 -5.58
CA SER A 70 3.67 -16.53 -5.11
C SER A 70 2.52 -16.94 -6.05
N PRO A 71 2.21 -18.25 -6.18
CA PRO A 71 1.14 -18.73 -7.05
C PRO A 71 -0.25 -18.27 -6.58
N ASP A 72 -0.46 -18.13 -5.27
CA ASP A 72 -1.71 -17.69 -4.65
C ASP A 72 -1.68 -16.22 -4.24
N MET A 73 -1.07 -15.38 -5.09
CA MET A 73 -0.87 -13.95 -4.84
C MET A 73 -2.15 -13.23 -4.40
N LEU A 74 -3.28 -13.47 -5.07
CA LEU A 74 -4.55 -12.82 -4.75
C LEU A 74 -5.08 -13.20 -3.36
N ALA A 75 -4.98 -14.48 -2.97
CA ALA A 75 -5.43 -14.93 -1.65
C ALA A 75 -4.57 -14.31 -0.55
N ARG A 76 -3.25 -14.28 -0.72
CA ARG A 76 -2.33 -13.66 0.25
C ARG A 76 -2.56 -12.16 0.39
N PHE A 77 -2.78 -11.45 -0.72
CA PHE A 77 -3.09 -10.02 -0.65
C PHE A 77 -4.47 -9.75 -0.05
N MET A 78 -5.46 -10.63 -0.24
CA MET A 78 -6.76 -10.50 0.41
C MET A 78 -6.68 -10.57 1.93
N ASP A 79 -5.73 -11.30 2.50
CA ASP A 79 -5.52 -11.39 3.94
C ASP A 79 -4.69 -10.21 4.47
N VAL A 80 -3.65 -9.81 3.72
CA VAL A 80 -2.68 -8.80 4.18
C VAL A 80 -3.18 -7.36 3.97
N LEU A 81 -3.84 -7.06 2.85
CA LEU A 81 -4.23 -5.69 2.49
C LEU A 81 -5.23 -5.05 3.47
N PRO A 82 -6.30 -5.74 3.95
CA PRO A 82 -7.23 -5.15 4.91
C PRO A 82 -6.54 -4.75 6.22
N LEU A 83 -5.69 -5.63 6.74
CA LEU A 83 -4.91 -5.36 7.94
C LEU A 83 -3.95 -4.19 7.72
N ARG A 84 -3.35 -4.10 6.53
CA ARG A 84 -2.46 -3.00 6.17
C ARG A 84 -3.19 -1.66 6.06
N VAL A 85 -4.36 -1.61 5.42
CA VAL A 85 -5.19 -0.39 5.37
C VAL A 85 -5.55 0.06 6.77
N LEU A 86 -5.97 -0.87 7.64
CA LEU A 86 -6.30 -0.56 9.03
C LEU A 86 -5.10 0.01 9.79
N TYR A 87 -3.94 -0.67 9.71
CA TYR A 87 -2.71 -0.21 10.33
C TYR A 87 -2.28 1.18 9.83
N LEU A 88 -2.30 1.40 8.51
CA LEU A 88 -1.91 2.68 7.90
C LEU A 88 -2.86 3.81 8.29
N LEU A 89 -4.16 3.53 8.40
CA LEU A 89 -5.16 4.50 8.84
C LEU A 89 -4.95 4.88 10.30
N ILE A 90 -4.69 3.89 11.18
CA ILE A 90 -4.34 4.14 12.59
C ILE A 90 -3.06 4.97 12.69
N MET A 91 -2.01 4.61 11.94
CA MET A 91 -0.74 5.35 11.95
C MET A 91 -0.90 6.78 11.44
N THR A 92 -1.68 6.99 10.38
CA THR A 92 -1.96 8.33 9.83
C THR A 92 -2.73 9.16 10.86
N PHE A 93 -3.73 8.57 11.52
CA PHE A 93 -4.49 9.23 12.58
C PHE A 93 -3.60 9.57 13.79
N LEU A 94 -2.73 8.66 14.22
CA LEU A 94 -1.79 8.90 15.31
C LEU A 94 -0.79 10.01 14.96
N CYS A 95 -0.27 10.06 13.73
CA CYS A 95 0.59 11.15 13.27
C CYS A 95 -0.14 12.49 13.24
N TYR A 96 -1.45 12.49 12.98
CA TYR A 96 -2.28 13.69 12.99
C TYR A 96 -2.56 14.20 14.42
N VAL A 97 -2.94 13.30 15.34
CA VAL A 97 -3.34 13.66 16.71
C VAL A 97 -2.14 13.83 17.64
N VAL A 98 -1.18 12.91 17.59
CA VAL A 98 -0.06 12.82 18.55
C VAL A 98 1.20 13.46 17.97
N LYS A 99 1.23 14.79 18.00
CA LYS A 99 2.32 15.63 17.45
C LYS A 99 3.68 15.50 18.17
N TRP A 100 3.73 14.81 19.30
CA TRP A 100 4.95 14.63 20.10
C TRP A 100 5.82 13.46 19.63
N THR A 101 5.28 12.57 18.78
CA THR A 101 6.06 11.44 18.28
C THR A 101 7.11 11.91 17.26
N PRO A 102 8.32 11.31 17.27
CA PRO A 102 9.36 11.65 16.28
C PRO A 102 8.94 11.29 14.83
N LEU A 103 7.89 10.49 14.67
CA LEU A 103 7.27 10.12 13.40
C LEU A 103 6.22 11.14 12.92
N ALA A 104 5.75 12.07 13.76
CA ALA A 104 4.75 13.08 13.38
C ALA A 104 5.35 14.27 12.61
N THR A 105 6.07 13.95 11.52
CA THR A 105 6.63 14.94 10.59
C THR A 105 5.78 15.06 9.33
N ALA A 106 5.80 16.24 8.70
CA ALA A 106 5.13 16.51 7.43
C ALA A 106 5.37 15.43 6.35
N PRO A 107 6.62 15.01 6.07
CA PRO A 107 6.88 13.95 5.08
C PRO A 107 6.27 12.61 5.50
N THR A 108 6.43 12.20 6.76
CA THR A 108 5.87 10.92 7.24
C THR A 108 4.37 10.87 7.08
N LEU A 109 3.67 11.97 7.42
CA LEU A 109 2.23 12.05 7.24
C LEU A 109 1.83 12.00 5.76
N ALA A 110 2.51 12.76 4.90
CA ALA A 110 2.23 12.78 3.46
C ALA A 110 2.39 11.39 2.83
N TYR A 111 3.44 10.67 3.21
CA TYR A 111 3.72 9.34 2.71
C TYR A 111 2.77 8.28 3.25
N LEU A 112 2.48 8.28 4.56
CA LEU A 112 1.50 7.36 5.16
C LEU A 112 0.10 7.57 4.57
N PHE A 113 -0.30 8.83 4.36
CA PHE A 113 -1.57 9.15 3.72
C PHE A 113 -1.61 8.65 2.27
N SER A 114 -0.54 8.89 1.50
CA SER A 114 -0.45 8.39 0.11
C SER A 114 -0.51 6.87 0.04
N ASP A 115 0.18 6.18 0.95
CA ASP A 115 0.20 4.71 0.98
C ASP A 115 -1.13 4.15 1.48
N THR A 116 -1.84 4.85 2.36
CA THR A 116 -3.21 4.49 2.76
C THR A 116 -4.14 4.49 1.54
N ILE A 117 -4.11 5.54 0.72
CA ILE A 117 -4.93 5.65 -0.50
C ILE A 117 -4.55 4.56 -1.50
N LEU A 118 -3.25 4.39 -1.79
CA LEU A 118 -2.77 3.39 -2.73
C LEU A 118 -3.10 1.97 -2.27
N THR A 119 -2.96 1.67 -0.98
CA THR A 119 -3.29 0.36 -0.41
C THR A 119 -4.80 0.13 -0.45
N GLY A 120 -5.62 1.14 -0.17
CA GLY A 120 -7.08 1.06 -0.30
C GLY A 120 -7.52 0.78 -1.72
N TYR A 121 -6.94 1.46 -2.71
CA TYR A 121 -7.22 1.22 -4.13
C TYR A 121 -6.70 -0.16 -4.60
N THR A 122 -5.54 -0.59 -4.09
CA THR A 122 -5.04 -1.95 -4.34
C THR A 122 -6.01 -3.01 -3.81
N PHE A 123 -6.55 -2.79 -2.61
CA PHE A 123 -7.49 -3.70 -2.00
C PHE A 123 -8.77 -3.85 -2.84
N THR A 124 -9.35 -2.75 -3.34
CA THR A 124 -10.57 -2.83 -4.17
C THR A 124 -10.33 -3.64 -5.44
N VAL A 125 -9.20 -3.41 -6.12
CA VAL A 125 -8.86 -4.12 -7.36
C VAL A 125 -8.56 -5.61 -7.11
N VAL A 126 -7.77 -5.93 -6.08
CA VAL A 126 -7.49 -7.33 -5.70
C VAL A 126 -8.77 -8.07 -5.33
N ARG A 127 -9.67 -7.42 -4.60
CA ARG A 127 -10.96 -7.99 -4.22
C ARG A 127 -11.84 -8.27 -5.44
N GLU A 128 -11.87 -7.36 -6.41
CA GLU A 128 -12.62 -7.55 -7.65
C GLU A 128 -12.08 -8.75 -8.45
N GLU A 129 -10.77 -8.80 -8.69
CA GLU A 129 -10.16 -9.92 -9.43
C GLU A 129 -10.35 -11.27 -8.74
N HIS A 130 -10.19 -11.32 -7.42
CA HIS A 130 -10.41 -12.54 -6.66
C HIS A 130 -11.88 -13.01 -6.73
N ASN A 131 -12.83 -12.07 -6.74
CA ASN A 131 -14.24 -12.40 -6.92
C ASN A 131 -14.55 -12.89 -8.35
N GLU A 132 -13.90 -12.32 -9.37
CA GLU A 132 -14.03 -12.77 -10.76
C GLU A 132 -13.50 -14.20 -10.94
N GLN A 133 -12.32 -14.51 -10.37
CA GLN A 133 -11.76 -15.87 -10.39
C GLN A 133 -12.70 -16.88 -9.74
N LYS A 134 -13.23 -16.55 -8.55
CA LYS A 134 -14.22 -17.43 -7.87
C LYS A 134 -15.46 -17.67 -8.73
N LYS A 135 -15.98 -16.64 -9.41
CA LYS A 135 -17.13 -16.77 -10.31
C LYS A 135 -16.82 -17.67 -11.50
N GLN A 136 -15.62 -17.60 -12.08
CA GLN A 136 -15.21 -18.46 -13.18
C GLN A 136 -15.16 -19.93 -12.77
N ILE A 137 -14.54 -20.23 -11.61
CA ILE A 137 -14.47 -21.60 -11.07
C ILE A 137 -15.88 -22.18 -10.86
N VAL A 138 -16.79 -21.41 -10.28
CA VAL A 138 -18.18 -21.87 -10.05
C VAL A 138 -18.92 -22.11 -11.38
N ARG A 139 -18.69 -21.28 -12.41
CA ARG A 139 -19.30 -21.49 -13.74
C ARG A 139 -18.77 -22.75 -14.41
N GLU A 140 -17.47 -22.99 -14.35
CA GLU A 140 -16.85 -24.19 -14.92
C GLU A 140 -17.34 -25.45 -14.21
N GLN A 141 -17.45 -25.43 -12.88
CA GLN A 141 -18.00 -26.54 -12.10
C GLN A 141 -19.45 -26.85 -12.45
N ARG A 142 -20.29 -25.83 -12.65
CA ARG A 142 -21.69 -26.01 -13.08
C ARG A 142 -21.77 -26.61 -14.48
N TYR A 143 -20.97 -26.10 -15.42
CA TYR A 143 -20.93 -26.62 -16.79
C TYR A 143 -20.49 -28.09 -16.84
N LEU A 144 -19.49 -28.48 -16.04
CA LEU A 144 -19.07 -29.87 -15.93
C LEU A 144 -20.16 -30.76 -15.32
N ALA A 145 -20.84 -30.30 -14.28
CA ALA A 145 -21.93 -31.03 -13.65
C ALA A 145 -23.14 -31.24 -14.59
N GLU A 146 -23.48 -30.22 -15.40
CA GLU A 146 -24.53 -30.33 -16.43
C GLU A 146 -24.15 -31.35 -17.51
N LYS A 147 -22.90 -31.35 -17.95
CA LYS A 147 -22.39 -32.29 -18.96
C LYS A 147 -22.35 -33.75 -18.46
N ASP A 148 -22.13 -33.95 -17.17
CA ASP A 148 -22.15 -35.29 -16.56
C ASP A 148 -23.59 -35.83 -16.39
N LEU A 149 -24.61 -34.96 -16.34
CA LEU A 149 -26.02 -35.37 -16.31
C LEU A 149 -26.57 -35.76 -17.69
N GLU A 150 -25.90 -35.36 -18.78
CA GLU A 150 -26.28 -35.68 -20.16
C GLU A 150 -25.72 -37.03 -20.66
N LYS A 151 -24.91 -37.73 -19.85
CA LYS A 151 -24.33 -39.04 -20.14
C LYS A 151 -25.05 -40.17 -19.42
#